data_AF-A0A9D9GA10-F1
#
_entry.id   AF-A0A9D9GA10-F1
#
_cell.length_a   1.000
_cell.length_b   1.000
_cell.length_c   1.000
_cell.angle_alpha   90.00
_cell.angle_beta   90.00
_cell.angle_gamma   90.00
#
_symmetry.space_group_name_H-M   'P 1'
#
loop_
_entity.id
_entity.type
_entity.pdbx_description
1 polymer ?
#
loop_
_entity_poly.entity_id
_entity_poly.type
_entity_poly.pdbx_seq_one_letter_code
_entity_poly.pdbx_strand_id
1 'polypeptide(L)' 'PPYTILIGMNMNQDYTNASFDLHVQLPTEKAPDAIQSVDNQEAEAEYFNLQGLRINEPVAEGFYIERRGNKVIKHFVK' A
#
# COMPACT_ATOMS: atom_id res chain seq x y z
N PRO A 1 8.58 14.70 -2.05
CA PRO A 1 9.49 15.82 -2.36
C PRO A 1 10.97 15.39 -2.32
N PRO A 2 11.82 15.76 -3.30
CA PRO A 2 13.24 15.39 -3.26
C PRO A 2 13.96 16.25 -2.21
N TYR A 3 14.61 15.60 -1.25
CA TYR A 3 15.41 16.27 -0.23
C TYR A 3 16.78 16.64 -0.80
N THR A 4 17.21 17.89 -0.63
CA THR A 4 18.55 18.37 -1.02
C THR A 4 19.37 18.65 0.23
N ILE A 5 20.61 18.15 0.28
CA ILE A 5 21.54 18.38 1.39
C ILE A 5 22.56 19.44 0.96
N LEU A 6 22.74 20.48 1.78
CA LEU A 6 23.75 21.53 1.60
C LEU A 6 24.95 21.23 2.51
N ILE A 7 26.13 21.05 1.92
CA ILE A 7 27.40 20.85 2.66
C ILE A 7 28.27 22.09 2.45
N GLY A 8 28.62 22.79 3.52
CA GLY A 8 29.59 23.89 3.50
C GLY A 8 30.98 23.40 3.86
N MET A 9 31.99 23.75 3.04
CA MET A 9 33.41 23.49 3.35
C MET A 9 34.11 24.82 3.60
N ASN A 10 34.81 24.95 4.73
CA ASN A 10 35.72 26.06 4.98
C ASN A 10 37.15 25.61 4.61
N MET A 11 37.68 26.15 3.52
CA MET A 11 39.05 25.85 3.07
C MET A 11 40.00 26.88 3.68
N ASN A 12 40.74 26.49 4.72
CA ASN A 12 41.96 27.21 5.10
C ASN A 12 43.12 26.70 4.23
N GLN A 13 43.88 27.64 3.68
CA GLN A 13 44.93 27.49 2.66
C GLN A 13 46.21 26.77 3.14
N ASP A 14 46.11 25.84 4.08
CA ASP A 14 47.23 24.99 4.49
C ASP A 14 46.76 23.54 4.40
N TYR A 15 47.21 22.84 3.36
CA TYR A 15 46.89 21.44 3.10
C TYR A 15 47.45 20.55 4.22
N THR A 16 46.73 20.48 5.33
CA THR A 16 46.84 19.43 6.33
C THR A 16 45.64 18.52 6.11
N ASN A 17 45.87 17.20 6.13
CA ASN A 17 44.86 16.19 5.85
C ASN A 17 43.67 16.35 6.82
N ALA A 18 42.67 17.14 6.43
CA ALA A 18 41.48 17.37 7.21
C ALA A 18 40.51 16.23 6.92
N SER A 19 40.38 15.29 7.84
CA SER A 19 39.33 14.28 7.81
C SER A 19 37.98 14.96 8.07
N PHE A 20 37.11 14.94 7.08
CA PHE A 20 35.73 15.40 7.17
C PHE A 20 34.83 14.22 7.57
N ASP A 21 34.09 14.37 8.68
CA ASP A 21 33.14 13.35 9.15
C ASP A 21 31.71 13.80 8.84
N LEU A 22 31.05 13.13 7.89
CA LEU A 22 29.69 13.45 7.45
C LEU A 22 28.68 12.64 8.26
N HIS A 23 28.01 13.30 9.22
CA HIS A 23 26.88 12.70 9.91
C HIS A 23 25.57 12.92 9.14
N VAL A 24 25.04 11.88 8.50
CA VAL A 24 23.71 11.88 7.88
C VAL A 24 22.71 11.27 8.86
N GLN A 25 21.79 12.06 9.41
CA GLN A 25 20.62 11.54 10.12
C GLN A 25 19.56 11.12 9.10
N LEU A 26 19.24 9.83 9.05
CA LEU A 26 18.06 9.34 8.34
C LEU A 26 16.82 9.56 9.22
N PRO A 27 15.70 10.05 8.65
CA PRO A 27 14.44 10.16 9.39
C PRO A 27 14.01 8.76 9.87
N THR A 28 13.75 8.65 11.17
CA THR A 28 13.31 7.40 11.82
C THR A 28 11.81 7.16 11.64
N GLU A 29 11.21 7.62 10.54
CA GLU A 29 9.85 7.18 10.23
C GLU A 29 9.93 5.70 9.89
N LYS A 30 9.43 4.86 10.80
CA LYS A 30 9.17 3.46 10.53
C LYS A 30 8.41 3.39 9.23
N ALA A 31 9.02 2.79 8.20
CA ALA A 31 8.26 2.31 7.08
C ALA A 31 7.12 1.42 7.65
N PRO A 32 5.90 1.50 7.12
CA PRO A 32 4.83 0.61 7.56
C PRO A 32 5.26 -0.84 7.27
N ASP A 33 5.73 -1.55 8.30
CA ASP A 33 6.20 -2.94 8.23
C ASP A 33 5.05 -3.96 8.11
N ALA A 34 3.80 -3.50 8.08
CA ALA A 34 2.63 -4.36 8.06
C ALA A 34 1.72 -4.04 6.88
N ILE A 35 1.47 -5.05 6.05
CA ILE A 35 0.23 -5.13 5.28
C ILE A 35 -0.87 -5.31 6.33
N GLN A 36 -1.50 -4.21 6.75
CA GLN A 36 -2.72 -4.31 7.54
C GLN A 36 -3.76 -5.01 6.67
N SER A 37 -4.34 -6.10 7.19
CA SER A 37 -5.55 -6.66 6.61
C SER A 37 -6.62 -5.58 6.67
N VAL A 38 -6.88 -4.92 5.55
CA VAL A 38 -8.01 -4.00 5.42
C VAL A 38 -9.25 -4.89 5.46
N ASP A 39 -9.90 -4.97 6.63
CA ASP A 39 -11.18 -5.64 6.76
C ASP A 39 -12.23 -4.76 6.09
N ASN A 40 -12.43 -4.98 4.78
CA ASN A 40 -13.27 -4.13 3.96
C ASN A 40 -14.68 -4.71 3.87
N GLN A 41 -15.27 -5.09 5.01
CA GLN A 41 -16.64 -5.65 5.03
C GLN A 41 -17.70 -4.63 4.61
N GLU A 42 -17.34 -3.33 4.64
CA GLU A 42 -18.15 -2.22 4.15
C GLU A 42 -17.92 -1.91 2.66
N ALA A 43 -17.08 -2.68 1.95
CA ALA A 43 -16.94 -2.54 0.51
C ALA A 43 -18.27 -2.81 -0.21
N GLU A 44 -18.47 -2.11 -1.33
CA GLU A 44 -19.60 -2.37 -2.23
C GLU A 44 -19.61 -3.84 -2.66
N ALA A 45 -20.82 -4.43 -2.68
CA ALA A 45 -21.01 -5.81 -3.09
C ALA A 45 -20.96 -5.93 -4.62
N GLU A 46 -20.16 -6.86 -5.09
CA GLU A 46 -20.08 -7.24 -6.50
C GLU A 46 -20.50 -8.69 -6.67
N TYR A 47 -21.37 -8.96 -7.65
CA TYR A 47 -21.90 -10.29 -7.89
C TYR A 47 -21.36 -10.87 -9.20
N PHE A 48 -21.02 -12.16 -9.18
CA PHE A 48 -20.50 -12.88 -10.34
C PHE A 48 -21.17 -14.25 -10.47
N ASN A 49 -21.33 -14.71 -11.71
CA ASN A 49 -21.66 -16.10 -11.97
C ASN A 49 -20.42 -17.02 -11.76
N LEU A 50 -20.60 -18.33 -11.88
CA LEU A 50 -19.50 -19.30 -11.69
C LEU A 50 -18.40 -19.23 -12.76
N GLN A 51 -18.63 -18.49 -13.85
CA GLN A 51 -17.63 -18.23 -14.89
C GLN A 51 -16.86 -16.92 -14.65
N GLY A 52 -17.17 -16.19 -13.58
CA GLY A 52 -16.56 -14.90 -13.26
C GLY A 52 -17.15 -13.72 -14.03
N LEU A 53 -18.28 -13.88 -14.72
CA LEU A 53 -18.99 -12.77 -15.36
C LEU A 53 -19.80 -12.00 -14.33
N ARG A 54 -19.69 -10.67 -14.35
CA ARG A 54 -20.44 -9.78 -13.45
C ARG A 54 -21.94 -9.84 -13.75
N ILE A 55 -22.76 -9.89 -12.71
CA ILE A 55 -24.22 -9.91 -12.78
C ILE A 55 -24.81 -8.78 -11.94
N ASN A 56 -25.98 -8.28 -12.32
CA ASN A 56 -26.69 -7.21 -11.61
C ASN A 56 -27.71 -7.80 -10.63
N GLU A 57 -28.07 -7.03 -9.61
CA GLU A 57 -29.20 -7.35 -8.74
C GLU A 57 -30.55 -7.11 -9.47
N PRO A 58 -31.60 -7.88 -9.15
CA PRO A 58 -31.61 -9.03 -8.24
C PRO A 58 -30.93 -10.25 -8.88
N VAL A 59 -30.20 -10.99 -8.06
CA VAL A 59 -29.50 -12.21 -8.49
C VAL A 59 -30.53 -13.30 -8.78
N ALA A 60 -30.43 -13.93 -9.96
CA ALA A 60 -31.32 -15.02 -10.36
C ALA A 60 -31.14 -16.26 -9.46
N GLU A 61 -32.15 -17.13 -9.41
CA GLU A 61 -32.09 -18.43 -8.73
C GLU A 61 -30.85 -19.24 -9.15
N GLY A 62 -30.21 -19.92 -8.21
CA GLY A 62 -29.00 -20.71 -8.43
C GLY A 62 -27.79 -20.24 -7.64
N PHE A 63 -26.59 -20.55 -8.17
CA PHE A 63 -25.32 -20.22 -7.52
C PHE A 63 -24.73 -18.92 -8.04
N TYR A 64 -24.32 -18.04 -7.12
CA TYR A 64 -23.53 -16.85 -7.43
C TYR A 64 -22.42 -16.63 -6.42
N ILE A 65 -21.47 -15.77 -6.80
CA ILE A 65 -20.34 -15.35 -5.99
C ILE A 65 -20.54 -13.89 -5.61
N GLU A 66 -20.51 -13.58 -4.32
CA GLU A 66 -20.49 -12.22 -3.79
C GLU A 66 -19.06 -11.87 -3.36
N ARG A 67 -18.55 -10.74 -3.85
CA ARG A 67 -17.28 -10.16 -3.42
C ARG A 67 -17.53 -8.83 -2.71
N ARG A 68 -17.00 -8.70 -1.49
CA ARG A 68 -16.90 -7.43 -0.75
C ARG A 68 -15.45 -7.22 -0.35
N GLY A 69 -14.75 -6.36 -1.09
CA GLY A 69 -13.33 -6.12 -0.88
C GLY A 69 -12.49 -7.40 -1.04
N ASN A 70 -11.87 -7.84 0.04
CA ASN A 70 -11.06 -9.07 0.11
C ASN A 70 -11.87 -10.32 0.52
N LYS A 71 -13.16 -10.18 0.82
CA LYS A 71 -14.05 -11.28 1.22
C LYS A 71 -14.83 -11.81 0.03
N VAL A 72 -14.89 -13.13 -0.12
CA VAL A 72 -15.62 -13.82 -1.19
C VAL A 72 -16.51 -14.90 -0.57
N ILE A 73 -17.81 -14.87 -0.88
CA ILE A 73 -18.79 -15.85 -0.40
C ILE A 73 -19.56 -16.44 -1.60
N LYS A 74 -19.82 -17.75 -1.57
CA LYS A 74 -20.71 -18.41 -2.54
C LYS A 74 -22.10 -18.52 -1.96
N HIS A 75 -23.08 -18.02 -2.68
CA HIS A 75 -24.49 -18.08 -2.30
C HIS A 75 -25.23 -19.08 -3.17
N PHE A 76 -26.24 -19.70 -2.58
CA PHE A 76 -27.21 -20.55 -3.27
C PHE A 76 -28.60 -20.02 -2.96
N VAL A 77 -29.31 -19.56 -4.00
CA VAL A 77 -30.68 -19.07 -3.92
C VAL A 77 -31.59 -20.11 -4.56
N LYS A 78 -32.66 -20.47 -3.85
CA LYS A 78 -33.67 -21.44 -4.28
C LYS A 78 -35.02 -20.75 -4.42
#